data_AF-A0A1F0Q0T2-F1
#
_entry.id   AF-A0A1F0Q0T2-F1
#
_cell.length_a   1.000
_cell.length_b   1.000
_cell.length_c   1.000
_cell.angle_alpha   90.00
_cell.angle_beta   90.00
_cell.angle_gamma   90.00
#
_symmetry.space_group_name_H-M   'P 1'
#
loop_
_entity.id
_entity.type
_entity.pdbx_description
1 polymer ?
#
loop_
_entity_poly.entity_id
_entity_poly.type
_entity_poly.pdbx_seq_one_letter_code
_entity_poly.pdbx_strand_id
1 'polypeptide(L)' 'MTTYTTWNEAVQREIIEPLGEYANEHDVDTIADALIKTEGEGFYLDEDADFWGIVEANAL' A
#
# COMPACT_ATOMS: atom_id res chain seq x y z
N MET A 1 8.99 0.17 -10.51
CA MET A 1 9.17 -0.83 -9.45
C MET A 1 10.28 -0.45 -8.47
N THR A 2 9.86 0.16 -7.35
CA THR A 2 10.69 0.36 -6.16
C THR A 2 10.49 -0.83 -5.23
N THR A 3 11.57 -1.46 -4.79
CA THR A 3 11.52 -2.60 -3.86
C THR A 3 12.08 -2.19 -2.51
N TYR A 4 11.35 -2.50 -1.45
CA TYR A 4 11.65 -2.22 -0.06
C TYR A 4 12.07 -3.49 0.67
N THR A 5 12.94 -3.36 1.67
CA THR A 5 13.39 -4.48 2.50
C THR A 5 12.41 -4.88 3.59
N THR A 6 11.48 -3.99 3.96
CA THR A 6 10.50 -4.26 5.00
C THR A 6 9.09 -3.89 4.57
N TRP A 7 8.11 -4.68 5.00
CA TRP A 7 6.69 -4.42 4.78
C TRP A 7 6.30 -3.02 5.25
N ASN A 8 6.70 -2.64 6.46
CA ASN A 8 6.32 -1.36 7.05
C ASN A 8 6.88 -0.17 6.25
N GLU A 9 8.07 -0.30 5.67
CA GLU A 9 8.63 0.76 4.81
C GLU A 9 7.86 0.86 3.50
N ALA A 10 7.50 -0.28 2.88
CA ALA A 10 6.67 -0.31 1.68
C ALA A 10 5.29 0.32 1.93
N VAL A 11 4.61 -0.07 3.01
CA VAL A 11 3.32 0.50 3.40
C VAL A 11 3.44 1.99 3.68
N GLN A 12 4.46 2.41 4.41
CA GLN A 12 4.64 3.82 4.71
C GLN A 12 4.83 4.65 3.45
N ARG A 13 5.69 4.20 2.52
CA ARG A 13 6.05 4.97 1.31
C ARG A 13 5.01 4.92 0.20
N GLU A 14 4.43 3.75 -0.01
CA GLU A 14 3.56 3.50 -1.15
C GLU A 14 2.07 3.67 -0.82
N ILE A 15 1.69 3.55 0.46
CA ILE A 15 0.31 3.66 0.91
C ILE A 15 0.12 4.93 1.75
N ILE A 16 0.81 5.04 2.89
CA ILE A 16 0.58 6.12 3.87
C ILE A 16 1.00 7.50 3.34
N GLU A 17 2.19 7.63 2.74
CA GLU A 17 2.65 8.90 2.16
C GLU A 17 1.69 9.47 1.09
N PRO A 18 1.21 8.67 0.11
CA PRO A 18 0.23 9.17 -0.87
C PRO A 18 -1.17 9.39 -0.31
N LEU A 19 -1.61 8.59 0.69
CA LEU A 19 -2.88 8.82 1.39
C LEU A 19 -2.83 10.05 2.32
N GLY A 20 -1.67 10.37 2.88
CA GLY A 20 -1.48 11.50 3.78
C GLY A 20 -2.41 11.47 5.00
N GLU A 21 -3.20 12.53 5.17
CA GLU A 21 -4.15 12.64 6.29
C GLU A 21 -5.30 11.61 6.22
N TYR A 22 -5.69 11.22 5.00
CA TYR A 22 -6.74 10.24 4.74
C TYR A 22 -6.35 8.82 5.16
N ALA A 23 -5.07 8.55 5.43
CA ALA A 23 -4.62 7.22 5.87
C ALA A 23 -5.32 6.77 7.16
N ASN A 24 -5.75 7.69 8.02
CA ASN A 24 -6.49 7.35 9.25
C ASN A 24 -7.99 7.12 9.00
N GLU A 25 -8.50 7.51 7.84
CA GLU A 25 -9.91 7.34 7.42
C GLU A 25 -10.10 6.08 6.56
N HIS A 26 -9.02 5.33 6.32
CA HIS A 26 -9.02 4.13 5.48
C HIS A 26 -8.33 2.97 6.20
N ASP A 27 -8.71 1.74 5.84
CA ASP A 27 -8.09 0.53 6.35
C ASP A 27 -6.76 0.26 5.61
N VAL A 28 -5.70 0.95 6.05
CA VAL A 28 -4.36 0.88 5.45
C VAL A 28 -3.81 -0.54 5.45
N ASP A 29 -4.12 -1.35 6.45
CA ASP A 29 -3.64 -2.74 6.55
C ASP A 29 -4.25 -3.59 5.41
N THR A 30 -5.56 -3.45 5.19
CA THR A 30 -6.26 -4.14 4.09
C THR A 30 -5.81 -3.63 2.71
N ILE A 31 -5.62 -2.32 2.58
CA ILE A 31 -5.11 -1.69 1.35
C ILE A 31 -3.69 -2.20 1.05
N ALA A 32 -2.83 -2.25 2.06
CA ALA A 32 -1.48 -2.77 1.95
C ALA A 32 -1.45 -4.24 1.56
N ASP A 33 -2.29 -5.09 2.16
CA ASP A 33 -2.37 -6.52 1.81
C ASP A 33 -2.77 -6.73 0.34
N ALA A 34 -3.68 -5.87 -0.17
CA ALA A 34 -4.10 -5.91 -1.56
C ALA A 34 -3.01 -5.42 -2.53
N LEU A 35 -2.34 -4.31 -2.20
CA LEU A 35 -1.46 -3.57 -3.11
C LEU A 35 0.02 -3.89 -2.97
N ILE A 36 0.50 -4.29 -1.79
CA ILE A 36 1.92 -4.62 -1.60
C ILE A 36 2.11 -6.11 -1.88
N LYS A 37 2.97 -6.41 -2.85
CA LYS A 37 3.41 -7.77 -3.18
C LYS A 37 4.80 -8.03 -2.63
N THR A 38 5.10 -9.31 -2.46
CA THR A 38 6.42 -9.78 -2.07
C THR A 38 7.07 -10.53 -3.23
N GLU A 39 8.31 -10.18 -3.55
CA GLU A 39 9.14 -10.89 -4.52
C GLU A 39 10.49 -11.20 -3.86
N GLY A 40 10.75 -12.49 -3.66
CA GLY A 40 11.94 -12.96 -2.94
C GLY A 40 11.96 -12.47 -1.49
N GLU A 41 12.91 -11.59 -1.19
CA GLU A 41 13.10 -10.96 0.13
C GLU A 41 12.62 -9.49 0.17
N GLY A 42 12.03 -9.00 -0.93
CA GLY A 42 11.59 -7.61 -1.08
C GLY A 42 10.07 -7.45 -1.09
N PHE A 43 9.63 -6.22 -0.87
CA PHE A 43 8.25 -5.76 -0.94
C PHE A 43 8.11 -4.64 -1.96
N TYR A 44 7.07 -4.64 -2.76
CA TYR A 44 6.86 -3.64 -3.81
C TYR A 44 5.37 -3.39 -4.02
N LEU A 45 5.04 -2.20 -4.53
CA LEU A 45 3.67 -1.88 -4.93
C LEU A 45 3.31 -2.59 -6.23
N ASP A 46 2.13 -3.21 -6.27
CA ASP A 46 1.50 -3.74 -7.47
C ASP A 46 1.04 -2.58 -8.36
N GLU A 47 1.90 -2.17 -9.29
CA GLU A 47 1.62 -1.06 -10.23
C GLU A 47 0.51 -1.42 -11.24
N ASP A 48 0.15 -2.71 -11.37
CA ASP A 48 -0.93 -3.18 -12.23
C ASP A 48 -2.31 -3.13 -11.53
N ALA A 49 -2.33 -3.01 -10.20
CA ALA A 49 -3.55 -2.93 -9.41
C ALA A 49 -4.13 -1.50 -9.39
N ASP A 50 -5.46 -1.40 -9.30
CA ASP A 50 -6.15 -0.11 -9.20
C ASP A 50 -6.04 0.46 -7.79
N PHE A 51 -4.97 1.23 -7.55
CA PHE A 51 -4.66 1.83 -6.25
C PHE A 51 -5.84 2.60 -5.66
N TRP A 52 -6.38 3.56 -6.42
CA TRP A 52 -7.46 4.42 -5.94
C TRP A 52 -8.76 3.65 -5.75
N GLY A 53 -9.10 2.71 -6.63
CA GLY A 53 -10.28 1.86 -6.46
C GLY A 53 -10.20 0.97 -5.22
N ILE A 54 -9.02 0.46 -4.88
CA ILE A 54 -8.81 -0.31 -3.64
C ILE A 54 -8.88 0.61 -2.41
N VAL A 55 -8.28 1.80 -2.47
CA VAL A 55 -8.37 2.79 -1.39
C VAL A 55 -9.83 3.16 -1.13
N GLU A 56 -10.58 3.58 -2.15
CA GLU A 56 -11.99 3.97 -2.02
C GLU A 56 -12.89 2.82 -1.52
N ALA A 57 -12.58 1.58 -1.90
CA ALA A 57 -13.32 0.41 -1.44
C ALA A 57 -13.09 0.06 0.05
N ASN A 58 -12.02 0.59 0.66
CA ASN A 58 -11.60 0.30 2.03
C ASN A 58 -11.60 1.56 2.93
N ALA A 59 -12.48 2.52 2.65
CA ALA A 59 -12.78 3.63 3.57
C ALA A 59 -13.54 3.12 4.82
N LEU A 60 -13.27 3.74 5.98
CA LEU A 60 -13.88 3.40 7.29
C LEU A 60 -15.29 3.99 7.49
#